data_AF-A0A0G0UIC5-F1
#
_entry.id   AF-A0A0G0UIC5-F1
#
_cell.length_a   1.000
_cell.length_b   1.000
_cell.length_c   1.000
_cell.angle_alpha   90.00
_cell.angle_beta   90.00
_cell.angle_gamma   90.00
#
_symmetry.space_group_name_H-M   'P 1'
#
loop_
_entity.id
_entity.type
_entity.pdbx_description
1 polymer ?
#
loop_
_entity_poly.entity_id
_entity_poly.type
_entity_poly.pdbx_seq_one_letter_code
_entity_poly.pdbx_strand_id
1 'polypeptide(L)'
;MKKKIGNGLKPLEMLDLSKCQTVSDIVDGMSRCAFGARMLGEVATKLTDWCREREHPFIIFDGKRDTSLYRYLIKEMMGCGFHKIITSQEYNERYNDRRYYDYGERCDIHPALVVGMYSEKHADMLYARHNGTTVYINQFDLAKPGQVKDGYFPDAVFSDPRFIIPLLCFTIRERLTGKKGSVAELIAVLRQEQFGGLADQVVHGADTMLAMMQDPKCFRFLTLSGAMTIAQMSLVICEMIERGIAQSITATGALMAHGLMPGLGLKHYKYNPADNDLKLAKAGLNRVTDTLEPETNFDHLDEVMNKVLNQISGEKPINPSELHKGIGRYLKKTYPQQRAIMKSAFEHKVPVFVPAFVDSELGNDVFVSNIERRIVGKSPIVMDMEIDSMKLMDIMAEAEHPAIISIGGGVPRNNVQNVAPLMEIYNNRLGSLFKKHPELKRPVKKFRYGCRICPDKPHIGHLSGCTYQENMSWRKMDPNGMFAEIQADATIVWPFLIKYIMDWQDRKER
;
A
#
# COMPACT_ATOMS: atom_id res chain seq x y z
N MET A 1 -32.98 -8.61 16.90
CA MET A 1 -32.80 -7.17 17.19
C MET A 1 -31.50 -6.66 16.56
N LYS A 2 -31.50 -6.32 15.26
CA LYS A 2 -30.35 -5.65 14.60
C LYS A 2 -30.41 -4.15 14.94
N LYS A 3 -29.79 -3.73 16.06
CA LYS A 3 -29.72 -2.30 16.42
C LYS A 3 -28.84 -1.57 15.40
N LYS A 4 -29.36 -0.45 14.86
CA LYS A 4 -28.70 0.49 13.96
C LYS A 4 -27.36 0.97 14.54
N ILE A 5 -26.24 0.37 14.12
CA ILE A 5 -24.88 0.88 14.40
C ILE A 5 -24.38 1.78 13.25
N GLY A 6 -25.17 1.95 12.18
CA GLY A 6 -24.85 2.86 11.07
C GLY A 6 -24.98 4.36 11.37
N ASN A 7 -25.56 4.77 12.50
CA ASN A 7 -25.65 6.19 12.87
C ASN A 7 -24.33 6.64 13.50
N GLY A 8 -23.35 7.01 12.68
CA GLY A 8 -22.08 7.62 13.14
C GLY A 8 -20.81 7.08 12.49
N LEU A 9 -20.89 6.02 11.70
CA LEU A 9 -19.72 5.50 10.97
C LEU A 9 -19.28 6.49 9.88
N LYS A 10 -18.00 6.82 9.88
CA LYS A 10 -17.40 7.71 8.86
C LYS A 10 -16.90 6.85 7.69
N PRO A 11 -17.46 7.01 6.48
CA PRO A 11 -17.01 6.21 5.34
C PRO A 11 -15.57 6.57 4.95
N LEU A 12 -14.85 5.56 4.48
CA LEU A 12 -13.59 5.68 3.78
C LEU A 12 -13.83 5.93 2.28
N GLU A 13 -12.84 6.52 1.61
CA GLU A 13 -12.88 6.81 0.17
C GLU A 13 -11.63 6.29 -0.53
N MET A 14 -11.82 5.75 -1.74
CA MET A 14 -10.73 5.30 -2.62
C MET A 14 -9.86 6.47 -3.08
N LEU A 15 -8.54 6.28 -3.03
CA LEU A 15 -7.58 7.26 -3.54
C LEU A 15 -7.59 7.27 -5.08
N ASP A 16 -8.15 8.32 -5.67
CA ASP A 16 -8.25 8.50 -7.11
C ASP A 16 -7.13 9.42 -7.64
N LEU A 17 -6.01 8.81 -8.04
CA LEU A 17 -4.85 9.55 -8.54
C LEU A 17 -5.10 10.31 -9.85
N SER A 18 -6.14 9.94 -10.62
CA SER A 18 -6.50 10.66 -11.85
C SER A 18 -6.99 12.09 -11.57
N LYS A 19 -7.49 12.33 -10.35
CA LYS A 19 -7.97 13.64 -9.88
C LYS A 19 -6.90 14.45 -9.16
N CYS A 20 -5.74 13.86 -8.89
CA CYS A 20 -4.64 14.54 -8.19
C CYS A 20 -3.69 15.18 -9.20
N GLN A 21 -3.32 16.44 -8.98
CA GLN A 21 -2.31 17.16 -9.77
C GLN A 21 -1.08 17.50 -8.93
N THR A 22 -1.22 17.63 -7.61
CA THR A 22 -0.15 18.02 -6.70
C THR A 22 0.11 16.96 -5.63
N VAL A 23 1.23 17.11 -4.92
CA VAL A 23 1.51 16.34 -3.69
C VAL A 23 0.40 16.55 -2.66
N SER A 24 -0.10 17.79 -2.51
CA SER A 24 -1.19 18.09 -1.58
C SER A 24 -2.46 17.34 -1.93
N ASP A 25 -2.85 17.29 -3.21
CA ASP A 25 -4.07 16.56 -3.63
C ASP A 25 -4.03 15.08 -3.24
N ILE A 26 -2.86 14.45 -3.34
CA ILE A 26 -2.67 13.04 -2.95
C ILE A 26 -2.81 12.90 -1.43
N VAL A 27 -2.13 13.76 -0.66
CA VAL A 27 -2.18 13.75 0.81
C VAL A 27 -3.60 14.04 1.31
N ASP A 28 -4.33 14.92 0.64
CA ASP A 28 -5.74 15.18 0.88
C ASP A 28 -6.57 13.92 0.65
N GLY A 29 -6.38 13.21 -0.46
CA GLY A 29 -7.01 11.91 -0.71
C GLY A 29 -6.68 10.86 0.35
N MET A 30 -5.41 10.78 0.75
CA MET A 30 -4.91 9.85 1.77
C MET A 30 -5.62 10.02 3.14
N SER A 31 -6.00 11.24 3.53
CA SER A 31 -6.74 11.50 4.79
C SER A 31 -8.11 10.80 4.88
N ARG A 32 -8.67 10.38 3.73
CA ARG A 32 -9.93 9.64 3.61
C ARG A 32 -9.74 8.13 3.38
N CYS A 33 -8.49 7.68 3.29
CA CYS A 33 -8.08 6.29 3.19
C CYS A 33 -7.87 5.68 4.59
N ALA A 34 -7.11 4.58 4.68
CA ALA A 34 -6.78 3.90 5.93
C ALA A 34 -5.27 3.74 6.16
N PHE A 35 -4.88 3.23 7.32
CA PHE A 35 -3.49 2.92 7.71
C PHE A 35 -2.56 4.16 7.65
N GLY A 36 -1.29 3.97 7.23
CA GLY A 36 -0.29 5.03 7.13
C GLY A 36 -0.72 6.21 6.26
N ALA A 37 -1.46 5.96 5.18
CA ALA A 37 -2.04 7.03 4.35
C ALA A 37 -2.94 7.96 5.17
N ARG A 38 -3.87 7.40 5.95
CA ARG A 38 -4.78 8.20 6.80
C ARG A 38 -4.01 9.02 7.82
N MET A 39 -3.09 8.36 8.51
CA MET A 39 -2.24 9.00 9.52
C MET A 39 -1.46 10.17 8.93
N LEU A 40 -0.86 9.99 7.75
CA LEU A 40 -0.13 11.05 7.05
C LEU A 40 -1.04 12.23 6.65
N GLY A 41 -2.21 11.95 6.07
CA GLY A 41 -3.15 12.99 5.65
C GLY A 41 -3.73 13.80 6.80
N GLU A 42 -4.04 13.15 7.92
CA GLU A 42 -4.55 13.80 9.13
C GLU A 42 -3.44 14.59 9.84
N VAL A 43 -2.22 14.06 9.94
CA VAL A 43 -1.05 14.80 10.44
C VAL A 43 -0.77 16.02 9.57
N ALA A 44 -0.81 15.90 8.24
CA ALA A 44 -0.60 17.04 7.34
C ALA A 44 -1.62 18.16 7.59
N THR A 45 -2.89 17.80 7.83
CA THR A 45 -3.96 18.75 8.17
C THR A 45 -3.66 19.46 9.47
N LYS A 46 -3.37 18.69 10.52
CA LYS A 46 -3.04 19.22 11.83
C LYS A 46 -1.84 20.17 11.83
N LEU A 47 -0.74 19.80 11.15
CA LEU A 47 0.42 20.67 11.04
C LEU A 47 0.12 21.94 10.22
N THR A 48 -0.74 21.85 9.21
CA THR A 48 -1.19 23.04 8.47
C THR A 48 -1.98 23.99 9.37
N ASP A 49 -2.86 23.46 10.21
CA ASP A 49 -3.69 24.26 11.13
C ASP A 49 -2.83 24.97 12.17
N TRP A 50 -1.85 24.28 12.77
CA TRP A 50 -0.85 24.89 13.67
C TRP A 50 -0.14 26.08 13.03
N CYS A 51 0.24 25.96 11.75
CA CYS A 51 0.88 27.03 11.00
C CYS A 51 -0.06 28.20 10.68
N ARG A 52 -1.34 27.93 10.38
CA ARG A 52 -2.36 28.96 10.08
C ARG A 52 -2.77 29.75 11.30
N GLU A 53 -3.02 29.06 12.41
CA GLU A 53 -3.49 29.63 13.66
C GLU A 53 -2.39 30.33 14.46
N ARG A 54 -1.14 30.28 13.95
CA ARG A 54 0.06 30.84 14.59
C ARG A 54 0.19 30.35 16.02
N GLU A 55 -0.03 29.05 16.24
CA GLU A 55 0.17 28.43 17.55
C GLU A 55 1.65 28.38 17.96
N HIS A 56 2.53 28.92 17.12
CA HIS A 56 3.98 28.90 17.26
C HIS A 56 4.49 27.48 17.54
N PRO A 57 4.28 26.52 16.63
CA PRO A 57 4.77 25.16 16.84
C PRO A 57 6.31 25.15 16.82
N PHE A 58 6.92 24.26 17.59
CA PHE A 58 8.36 24.01 17.57
C PHE A 58 8.65 22.55 17.24
N ILE A 59 9.91 22.27 16.89
CA ILE A 59 10.39 20.95 16.49
C ILE A 59 11.31 20.41 17.58
N ILE A 60 11.08 19.16 17.98
CA ILE A 60 11.98 18.39 18.83
C ILE A 60 12.74 17.42 17.93
N PHE A 61 14.06 17.58 17.85
CA PHE A 61 14.93 16.80 16.98
C PHE A 61 16.27 16.50 17.66
N ASP A 62 16.48 15.23 18.00
CA ASP A 62 17.74 14.73 18.58
C ASP A 62 18.71 14.17 17.53
N GLY A 63 18.35 14.27 16.24
CA GLY A 63 19.22 13.84 15.15
C GLY A 63 20.43 14.75 14.97
N LYS A 64 21.36 14.31 14.11
CA LYS A 64 22.58 15.07 13.82
C LYS A 64 22.28 16.37 13.05
N ARG A 65 22.84 17.49 13.52
CA ARG A 65 22.61 18.84 12.97
C ARG A 65 23.32 19.13 11.63
N ASP A 66 24.26 18.30 11.21
CA ASP A 66 25.00 18.43 9.94
C ASP A 66 24.34 17.68 8.77
N THR A 67 23.18 17.07 9.00
CA THR A 67 22.44 16.28 8.00
C THR A 67 21.59 17.15 7.07
N SER A 68 21.32 16.64 5.85
CA SER A 68 20.39 17.29 4.92
C SER A 68 18.99 17.45 5.51
N LEU A 69 18.52 16.47 6.30
CA LEU A 69 17.23 16.58 6.98
C LEU A 69 17.18 17.78 7.93
N TYR A 70 18.20 17.99 8.77
CA TYR A 70 18.23 19.13 9.68
C TYR A 70 18.25 20.47 8.94
N ARG A 71 19.10 20.59 7.90
CA ARG A 71 19.12 21.80 7.03
C ARG A 71 17.77 22.07 6.40
N TYR A 72 17.09 21.02 5.94
CA TYR A 72 15.78 21.13 5.30
C TYR A 72 14.67 21.50 6.30
N LEU A 73 14.72 20.98 7.54
CA LEU A 73 13.82 21.41 8.62
C LEU A 73 13.96 22.92 8.91
N ILE A 74 15.20 23.43 8.99
CA ILE A 74 15.43 24.87 9.17
C ILE A 74 14.87 25.66 7.97
N LYS A 75 15.21 25.24 6.76
CA LYS A 75 14.87 26.00 5.54
C LYS A 75 13.36 26.02 5.28
N GLU A 76 12.71 24.87 5.27
CA GLU A 76 11.34 24.73 4.79
C GLU A 76 10.32 24.74 5.93
N MET A 77 10.55 24.01 7.02
CA MET A 77 9.57 23.97 8.12
C MET A 77 9.52 25.30 8.88
N MET A 78 10.66 25.96 9.13
CA MET A 78 10.60 27.29 9.74
C MET A 78 9.95 28.32 8.82
N GLY A 79 10.17 28.21 7.50
CA GLY A 79 9.47 29.00 6.50
C GLY A 79 7.95 28.78 6.47
N CYS A 80 7.47 27.64 6.98
CA CYS A 80 6.05 27.34 7.13
C CYS A 80 5.45 27.82 8.47
N GLY A 81 6.22 28.44 9.36
CA GLY A 81 5.73 28.99 10.63
C GLY A 81 6.19 28.26 11.91
N PHE A 82 7.05 27.24 11.79
CA PHE A 82 7.72 26.66 12.96
C PHE A 82 8.79 27.60 13.47
N HIS A 83 8.79 27.91 14.77
CA HIS A 83 9.62 29.02 15.27
C HIS A 83 10.96 28.58 15.85
N LYS A 84 11.12 27.30 16.22
CA LYS A 84 12.37 26.80 16.82
C LYS A 84 12.55 25.29 16.62
N ILE A 85 13.81 24.86 16.60
CA ILE A 85 14.22 23.45 16.73
C ILE A 85 15.02 23.31 18.03
N ILE A 86 14.66 22.34 18.89
CA ILE A 86 15.35 22.02 20.14
C ILE A 86 15.56 20.51 20.28
N THR A 87 16.47 20.10 21.16
CA THR A 87 16.61 18.69 21.55
C THR A 87 15.61 18.31 22.66
N SER A 88 15.37 17.02 22.86
CA SER A 88 14.59 16.50 23.98
C SER A 88 15.24 16.85 25.33
N GLN A 89 16.57 16.90 25.39
CA GLN A 89 17.31 17.37 26.56
C GLN A 89 17.08 18.86 26.82
N GLU A 90 17.21 19.72 25.81
CA GLU A 90 16.96 21.16 25.93
C GLU A 90 15.50 21.44 26.33
N TYR A 91 14.55 20.66 25.80
CA TYR A 91 13.15 20.69 26.22
C TYR A 91 13.03 20.31 27.71
N ASN A 92 13.60 19.18 28.11
CA ASN A 92 13.57 18.74 29.49
C ASN A 92 14.21 19.76 30.44
N GLU A 93 15.41 20.26 30.17
CA GLU A 93 16.09 21.24 31.02
C GLU A 93 15.31 22.53 31.18
N ARG A 94 14.66 23.01 30.10
CA ARG A 94 13.89 24.24 30.11
C ARG A 94 12.55 24.12 30.83
N TYR A 95 11.95 22.93 30.83
CA TYR A 95 10.56 22.72 31.27
C TYR A 95 10.40 21.72 32.43
N ASN A 96 11.49 21.13 32.95
CA ASN A 96 11.51 20.27 34.15
C ASN A 96 11.63 21.08 35.47
N ASP A 97 11.85 22.40 35.39
CA ASP A 97 11.89 23.24 36.59
C ASP A 97 10.46 23.49 37.11
N ARG A 98 10.13 22.89 38.27
CA ARG A 98 8.85 23.07 38.98
C ARG A 98 8.48 24.55 39.25
N ARG A 99 9.43 25.49 39.09
CA ARG A 99 9.20 26.94 39.21
C ARG A 99 8.41 27.58 38.06
N TYR A 100 8.28 26.93 36.91
CA TYR A 100 7.49 27.46 35.78
C TYR A 100 5.97 27.26 35.92
N TYR A 101 5.51 26.52 36.94
CA TYR A 101 4.09 26.39 37.24
C TYR A 101 3.46 27.67 37.84
N ASP A 102 4.28 28.61 38.33
CA ASP A 102 3.82 29.73 39.18
C ASP A 102 3.78 31.10 38.47
N TYR A 103 4.27 31.21 37.24
CA TYR A 103 4.39 32.49 36.50
C TYR A 103 3.61 32.54 35.16
N GLY A 104 2.45 31.91 35.08
CA GLY A 104 1.41 32.23 34.09
C GLY A 104 1.67 31.89 32.61
N GLU A 105 2.91 31.61 32.18
CA GLU A 105 3.21 31.07 30.85
C GLU A 105 3.25 29.53 30.91
N ARG A 106 2.11 28.88 30.62
CA ARG A 106 2.06 27.41 30.50
C ARG A 106 2.78 26.97 29.23
N CYS A 107 3.96 26.37 29.37
CA CYS A 107 4.72 25.78 28.27
C CYS A 107 4.03 24.59 27.57
N ASP A 108 2.96 24.05 28.17
CA ASP A 108 2.09 23.04 27.56
C ASP A 108 1.18 23.59 26.43
N ILE A 109 1.17 24.91 26.20
CA ILE A 109 0.30 25.56 25.20
C ILE A 109 0.83 25.38 23.76
N HIS A 110 2.14 25.53 23.53
CA HIS A 110 2.68 25.53 22.16
C HIS A 110 2.79 24.12 21.60
N PRO A 111 2.28 23.82 20.40
CA PRO A 111 2.38 22.49 19.82
C PRO A 111 3.82 22.08 19.49
N ALA A 112 4.08 20.77 19.50
CA ALA A 112 5.40 20.20 19.24
C ALA A 112 5.37 19.13 18.15
N LEU A 113 6.30 19.22 17.20
CA LEU A 113 6.58 18.17 16.23
C LEU A 113 7.86 17.42 16.64
N VAL A 114 7.73 16.15 17.02
CA VAL A 114 8.85 15.28 17.35
C VAL A 114 9.30 14.53 16.10
N VAL A 115 10.56 14.71 15.70
CA VAL A 115 11.10 14.17 14.45
C VAL A 115 12.24 13.19 14.73
N GLY A 116 12.08 11.95 14.29
CA GLY A 116 13.07 10.88 14.43
C GLY A 116 13.11 10.27 15.82
N MET A 117 14.26 9.73 16.20
CA MET A 117 14.47 9.22 17.56
C MET A 117 14.51 10.38 18.55
N TYR A 118 14.11 10.11 19.79
CA TYR A 118 14.36 10.95 20.94
C TYR A 118 14.83 10.09 22.12
N SER A 119 15.52 10.72 23.07
CA SER A 119 16.00 10.03 24.27
C SER A 119 14.85 9.53 25.14
N GLU A 120 14.79 8.22 25.40
CA GLU A 120 13.80 7.63 26.31
C GLU A 120 13.90 8.19 27.73
N LYS A 121 15.09 8.62 28.16
CA LYS A 121 15.31 9.31 29.45
C LYS A 121 14.43 10.56 29.61
N HIS A 122 14.02 11.18 28.51
CA HIS A 122 13.23 12.42 28.49
C HIS A 122 11.82 12.20 27.95
N ALA A 123 11.44 10.94 27.68
CA ALA A 123 10.19 10.61 27.01
C ALA A 123 8.95 10.95 27.86
N ASP A 124 9.02 10.77 29.18
CA ASP A 124 7.91 11.08 30.09
C ASP A 124 7.40 12.51 29.95
N MET A 125 8.31 13.48 29.75
CA MET A 125 7.93 14.88 29.53
C MET A 125 7.29 15.13 28.17
N LEU A 126 7.67 14.37 27.14
CA LEU A 126 7.00 14.43 25.84
C LEU A 126 5.59 13.82 25.93
N TYR A 127 5.43 12.77 26.74
CA TYR A 127 4.16 12.08 26.94
C TYR A 127 3.21 12.83 27.86
N ALA A 128 3.73 13.62 28.81
CA ALA A 128 2.96 14.43 29.74
C ALA A 128 2.20 15.59 29.05
N ARG A 129 2.61 15.97 27.83
CA ARG A 129 1.95 17.02 27.04
C ARG A 129 0.48 16.67 26.77
N HIS A 130 -0.35 17.71 26.64
CA HIS A 130 -1.77 17.58 26.35
C HIS A 130 -2.02 16.76 25.07
N ASN A 131 -3.07 15.94 25.08
CA ASN A 131 -3.45 15.18 23.89
C ASN A 131 -3.75 16.14 22.74
N GLY A 132 -3.25 15.83 21.55
CA GLY A 132 -3.43 16.71 20.40
C GLY A 132 -2.41 17.85 20.29
N THR A 133 -1.50 18.08 21.25
CA THR A 133 -0.46 19.15 21.14
C THR A 133 0.93 18.63 20.77
N THR A 134 1.05 17.33 20.48
CA THR A 134 2.28 16.71 20.00
C THR A 134 1.98 15.86 18.78
N VAL A 135 2.86 15.90 17.78
CA VAL A 135 2.86 15.01 16.61
C VAL A 135 4.21 14.29 16.54
N TYR A 136 4.21 13.01 16.21
CA TYR A 136 5.40 12.18 16.09
C TYR A 136 5.63 11.75 14.64
N ILE A 137 6.82 11.96 14.10
CA ILE A 137 7.22 11.42 12.79
C ILE A 137 8.51 10.66 12.97
N ASN A 138 8.45 9.33 12.89
CA ASN A 138 9.61 8.47 13.09
C ASN A 138 9.37 7.07 12.53
N GLN A 139 10.44 6.30 12.31
CA GLN A 139 10.37 4.93 11.77
C GLN A 139 10.57 3.85 12.85
N PHE A 140 10.45 4.22 14.12
CA PHE A 140 10.87 3.40 15.27
C PHE A 140 9.70 3.03 16.17
N ASP A 141 8.46 3.25 15.70
CA ASP A 141 7.23 3.02 16.45
C ASP A 141 7.16 3.79 17.78
N LEU A 142 7.89 4.91 17.87
CA LEU A 142 7.94 5.76 19.06
C LEU A 142 6.76 6.76 19.05
N ALA A 143 5.87 6.64 20.03
CA ALA A 143 4.77 7.57 20.25
C ALA A 143 4.34 7.52 21.72
N LYS A 144 3.31 8.30 22.10
CA LYS A 144 2.81 8.30 23.49
C LYS A 144 2.29 6.91 23.89
N PRO A 145 2.75 6.34 25.03
CA PRO A 145 2.30 5.03 25.50
C PRO A 145 0.78 4.95 25.62
N GLY A 146 0.22 3.81 25.26
CA GLY A 146 -1.23 3.59 25.28
C GLY A 146 -2.00 4.15 24.07
N GLN A 147 -1.36 4.93 23.18
CA GLN A 147 -1.90 5.17 21.83
C GLN A 147 -1.81 3.89 20.95
N VAL A 148 -0.90 2.99 21.28
CA VAL A 148 -0.67 1.71 20.57
C VAL A 148 -1.70 0.68 21.05
N LYS A 149 -2.84 0.59 20.39
CA LYS A 149 -3.76 -0.56 20.57
C LYS A 149 -4.23 -1.18 19.26
N ASP A 150 -4.61 -0.36 18.28
CA ASP A 150 -5.42 -0.88 17.16
C ASP A 150 -4.93 -0.47 15.75
N GLY A 151 -3.69 0.00 15.63
CA GLY A 151 -3.07 0.30 14.34
C GLY A 151 -3.39 1.68 13.75
N TYR A 152 -4.11 2.55 14.47
CA TYR A 152 -4.32 3.95 14.09
C TYR A 152 -3.85 4.93 15.15
N PHE A 153 -3.11 5.94 14.69
CA PHE A 153 -2.45 6.94 15.51
C PHE A 153 -2.71 8.31 14.90
N PRO A 154 -3.67 9.09 15.45
CA PRO A 154 -4.06 10.37 14.86
C PRO A 154 -2.93 11.40 14.83
N ASP A 155 -1.95 11.23 15.72
CA ASP A 155 -0.86 12.17 15.98
C ASP A 155 0.52 11.57 15.64
N ALA A 156 0.59 10.49 14.86
CA ALA A 156 1.85 9.87 14.51
C ALA A 156 1.91 9.41 13.06
N VAL A 157 3.08 9.54 12.43
CA VAL A 157 3.42 8.88 11.17
C VAL A 157 4.62 7.97 11.42
N PHE A 158 4.39 6.66 11.33
CA PHE A 158 5.43 5.65 11.51
C PHE A 158 6.21 5.38 10.23
N SER A 159 6.98 6.37 9.79
CA SER A 159 7.82 6.29 8.60
C SER A 159 9.03 7.21 8.70
N ASP A 160 10.01 6.98 7.83
CA ASP A 160 11.29 7.68 7.84
C ASP A 160 11.10 9.18 7.60
N PRO A 161 11.49 10.06 8.54
CA PRO A 161 11.34 11.51 8.40
C PRO A 161 12.02 12.08 7.15
N ARG A 162 13.05 11.42 6.64
CA ARG A 162 13.77 11.84 5.43
C ARG A 162 12.88 11.88 4.19
N PHE A 163 11.84 11.05 4.14
CA PHE A 163 10.82 11.10 3.09
C PHE A 163 9.60 11.92 3.49
N ILE A 164 9.14 11.77 4.74
CA ILE A 164 7.90 12.38 5.22
C ILE A 164 8.01 13.91 5.33
N ILE A 165 9.13 14.45 5.83
CA ILE A 165 9.28 15.89 6.03
C ILE A 165 9.23 16.66 4.69
N PRO A 166 9.99 16.29 3.63
CA PRO A 166 9.85 16.93 2.32
C PRO A 166 8.42 16.90 1.78
N LEU A 167 7.74 15.76 1.88
CA LEU A 167 6.35 15.59 1.45
C LEU A 167 5.39 16.54 2.20
N LEU A 168 5.53 16.62 3.53
CA LEU A 168 4.74 17.53 4.35
C LEU A 168 5.04 18.99 4.04
N CYS A 169 6.29 19.37 3.78
CA CYS A 169 6.65 20.72 3.38
C CYS A 169 5.97 21.13 2.07
N PHE A 170 5.93 20.24 1.07
CA PHE A 170 5.20 20.48 -0.18
C PHE A 170 3.71 20.74 0.09
N THR A 171 3.10 19.89 0.93
CA THR A 171 1.67 19.95 1.27
C THR A 171 1.32 21.22 2.04
N ILE A 172 2.03 21.51 3.13
CA ILE A 172 1.79 22.67 3.99
C ILE A 172 2.02 23.97 3.21
N ARG A 173 3.11 24.07 2.45
CA ARG A 173 3.42 25.26 1.64
C ARG A 173 2.32 25.53 0.61
N GLU A 174 1.83 24.51 -0.09
CA GLU A 174 0.73 24.65 -1.03
C GLU A 174 -0.54 25.14 -0.33
N ARG A 175 -0.90 24.54 0.82
CA ARG A 175 -2.08 24.93 1.61
C ARG A 175 -2.00 26.33 2.22
N LEU A 176 -0.80 26.83 2.51
CA LEU A 176 -0.59 28.18 3.06
C LEU A 176 -0.51 29.26 1.97
N THR A 177 0.09 28.94 0.82
CA THR A 177 0.47 29.95 -0.19
C THR A 177 -0.24 29.80 -1.53
N GLY A 178 -0.91 28.67 -1.77
CA GLY A 178 -1.45 28.29 -3.08
C GLY A 178 -0.40 27.84 -4.10
N LYS A 179 0.90 27.86 -3.75
CA LYS A 179 1.97 27.42 -4.65
C LYS A 179 1.96 25.90 -4.78
N LYS A 180 1.44 25.44 -5.92
CA LYS A 180 1.35 24.02 -6.27
C LYS A 180 2.72 23.36 -6.35
N GLY A 181 2.81 22.12 -5.87
CA GLY A 181 4.00 21.28 -6.03
C GLY A 181 3.66 19.90 -6.58
N SER A 182 4.25 19.56 -7.73
CA SER A 182 4.08 18.27 -8.41
C SER A 182 4.86 17.14 -7.75
N VAL A 183 4.49 15.90 -8.04
CA VAL A 183 5.24 14.73 -7.56
C VAL A 183 6.62 14.65 -8.22
N ALA A 184 6.76 15.09 -9.48
CA ALA A 184 8.05 15.15 -10.15
C ALA A 184 9.03 16.12 -9.44
N GLU A 185 8.53 17.26 -8.96
CA GLU A 185 9.33 18.20 -8.15
C GLU A 185 9.70 17.61 -6.79
N LEU A 186 8.78 16.88 -6.12
CA LEU A 186 9.10 16.17 -4.89
C LEU A 186 10.26 15.18 -5.11
N ILE A 187 10.17 14.31 -6.12
CA ILE A 187 11.24 13.35 -6.45
C ILE A 187 12.55 14.08 -6.80
N ALA A 188 12.49 15.21 -7.51
CA ALA A 188 13.67 16.02 -7.80
C ALA A 188 14.33 16.58 -6.53
N VAL A 189 13.54 17.08 -5.58
CA VAL A 189 14.04 17.56 -4.28
C VAL A 189 14.68 16.43 -3.49
N LEU A 190 14.04 15.26 -3.40
CA LEU A 190 14.61 14.09 -2.72
C LEU A 190 15.96 13.70 -3.32
N ARG A 191 16.09 13.75 -4.65
CA ARG A 191 17.34 13.44 -5.36
C ARG A 191 18.43 14.49 -5.13
N GLN A 192 18.08 15.78 -5.12
CA GLN A 192 19.03 16.88 -4.98
C GLN A 192 19.57 17.03 -3.55
N GLU A 193 18.70 16.90 -2.55
CA GLU A 193 19.06 17.09 -1.14
C GLU A 193 19.81 15.89 -0.55
N GLN A 194 19.72 14.71 -1.20
CA GLN A 194 20.43 13.48 -0.81
C GLN A 194 20.21 13.14 0.67
N PHE A 195 18.95 12.97 1.07
CA PHE A 195 18.62 12.72 2.47
C PHE A 195 19.12 11.36 2.99
N GLY A 196 19.32 10.38 2.10
CA GLY A 196 19.55 8.99 2.50
C GLY A 196 18.25 8.27 2.87
N GLY A 197 18.38 7.01 3.27
CA GLY A 197 17.27 6.23 3.83
C GLY A 197 16.09 6.06 2.87
N LEU A 198 14.87 6.22 3.38
CA LEU A 198 13.67 6.03 2.57
C LEU A 198 13.59 7.00 1.39
N ALA A 199 14.07 8.24 1.54
CA ALA A 199 14.06 9.21 0.44
C ALA A 199 14.83 8.69 -0.78
N ASP A 200 16.06 8.21 -0.59
CA ASP A 200 16.90 7.65 -1.65
C ASP A 200 16.30 6.36 -2.21
N GLN A 201 15.70 5.51 -1.35
CA GLN A 201 14.99 4.31 -1.79
C GLN A 201 13.81 4.66 -2.71
N VAL A 202 13.04 5.71 -2.39
CA VAL A 202 11.93 6.19 -3.23
C VAL A 202 12.44 6.75 -4.55
N VAL A 203 13.53 7.54 -4.55
CA VAL A 203 14.15 8.05 -5.78
C VAL A 203 14.58 6.88 -6.68
N HIS A 204 15.29 5.91 -6.12
CA HIS A 204 15.75 4.73 -6.86
C HIS A 204 14.58 3.86 -7.36
N GLY A 205 13.50 3.77 -6.59
CA GLY A 205 12.25 3.14 -7.02
C GLY A 205 11.58 3.87 -8.18
N ALA A 206 11.50 5.20 -8.13
CA ALA A 206 10.96 6.02 -9.20
C ALA A 206 11.77 5.86 -10.51
N ASP A 207 13.11 5.87 -10.40
CA ASP A 207 14.01 5.66 -11.53
C ASP A 207 13.88 4.24 -12.10
N THR A 208 13.77 3.23 -11.24
CA THR A 208 13.59 1.83 -11.66
C THR A 208 12.24 1.62 -12.37
N MET A 209 11.14 2.15 -11.82
CA MET A 209 9.83 2.05 -12.45
C MET A 209 9.79 2.83 -13.76
N LEU A 210 10.44 3.99 -13.84
CA LEU A 210 10.54 4.74 -15.10
C LEU A 210 11.31 3.95 -16.17
N ALA A 211 12.41 3.28 -15.80
CA ALA A 211 13.15 2.41 -16.70
C ALA A 211 12.30 1.23 -17.23
N MET A 212 11.46 0.63 -16.36
CA MET A 212 10.49 -0.41 -16.79
C MET A 212 9.48 0.12 -17.82
N MET A 213 9.06 1.38 -17.70
CA MET A 213 8.09 2.01 -18.61
C MET A 213 8.71 2.49 -19.91
N GLN A 214 10.00 2.83 -19.89
CA GLN A 214 10.76 3.24 -21.08
C GLN A 214 11.20 2.06 -21.94
N ASP A 215 11.31 0.86 -21.37
CA ASP A 215 11.64 -0.35 -22.09
C ASP A 215 10.39 -0.96 -22.78
N PRO A 216 10.25 -0.86 -24.11
CA PRO A 216 9.07 -1.36 -24.82
C PRO A 216 8.95 -2.90 -24.81
N LYS A 217 10.03 -3.60 -24.47
CA LYS A 217 10.10 -5.06 -24.38
C LYS A 217 9.81 -5.57 -22.97
N CYS A 218 9.57 -4.65 -22.03
CA CYS A 218 9.33 -4.97 -20.65
C CYS A 218 7.91 -5.49 -20.41
N PHE A 219 7.81 -6.67 -19.79
CA PHE A 219 6.55 -7.24 -19.30
C PHE A 219 6.49 -7.12 -17.77
N ARG A 220 5.51 -6.40 -17.23
CA ARG A 220 5.42 -5.99 -15.82
C ARG A 220 4.40 -6.82 -15.06
N PHE A 221 4.91 -7.69 -14.19
CA PHE A 221 4.11 -8.41 -13.19
C PHE A 221 3.91 -7.54 -11.96
N LEU A 222 2.66 -7.41 -11.51
CA LEU A 222 2.31 -6.77 -10.24
C LEU A 222 1.94 -7.85 -9.22
N THR A 223 2.61 -7.85 -8.07
CA THR A 223 2.29 -8.76 -6.96
C THR A 223 1.76 -7.97 -5.77
N LEU A 224 0.57 -8.31 -5.28
CA LEU A 224 -0.14 -7.54 -4.26
C LEU A 224 -0.42 -8.39 -3.02
N SER A 225 -0.01 -7.89 -1.85
CA SER A 225 -0.31 -8.47 -0.55
C SER A 225 -0.59 -7.36 0.46
N GLY A 226 -0.94 -7.74 1.70
CA GLY A 226 -1.43 -6.80 2.70
C GLY A 226 -2.87 -6.36 2.42
N ALA A 227 -3.42 -5.51 3.27
CA ALA A 227 -4.82 -5.10 3.18
C ALA A 227 -5.01 -3.85 2.28
N MET A 228 -4.39 -3.81 1.10
CA MET A 228 -4.35 -2.59 0.25
C MET A 228 -5.72 -2.14 -0.27
N THR A 229 -6.63 -3.08 -0.56
CA THR A 229 -8.00 -2.75 -1.00
C THR A 229 -8.85 -2.22 0.16
N ILE A 230 -8.67 -2.78 1.36
CA ILE A 230 -9.22 -2.23 2.61
C ILE A 230 -8.67 -0.82 2.87
N ALA A 231 -7.36 -0.62 2.64
CA ALA A 231 -6.67 0.66 2.74
C ALA A 231 -7.09 1.70 1.68
N GLN A 232 -8.07 1.37 0.84
CA GLN A 232 -8.63 2.24 -0.19
C GLN A 232 -7.72 2.51 -1.40
N MET A 233 -6.80 1.58 -1.70
CA MET A 233 -5.88 1.68 -2.84
C MET A 233 -6.39 1.02 -4.13
N SER A 234 -7.67 0.61 -4.19
CA SER A 234 -8.23 -0.11 -5.34
C SER A 234 -8.14 0.69 -6.65
N LEU A 235 -8.38 2.00 -6.62
CA LEU A 235 -8.26 2.84 -7.81
C LEU A 235 -6.81 3.04 -8.26
N VAL A 236 -5.83 3.00 -7.35
CA VAL A 236 -4.41 2.98 -7.71
C VAL A 236 -4.09 1.73 -8.53
N ILE A 237 -4.64 0.57 -8.15
CA ILE A 237 -4.50 -0.68 -8.91
C ILE A 237 -5.20 -0.56 -10.27
N CYS A 238 -6.39 0.04 -10.32
CA CYS A 238 -7.10 0.30 -11.59
C CYS A 238 -6.25 1.17 -12.53
N GLU A 239 -5.66 2.26 -12.05
CA GLU A 239 -4.75 3.10 -12.86
C GLU A 239 -3.56 2.29 -13.39
N MET A 240 -2.98 1.41 -12.57
CA MET A 240 -1.87 0.57 -13.01
C MET A 240 -2.26 -0.40 -14.12
N ILE A 241 -3.47 -0.98 -14.05
CA ILE A 241 -3.99 -1.86 -15.11
C ILE A 241 -4.28 -1.06 -16.38
N GLU A 242 -5.07 0.00 -16.25
CA GLU A 242 -5.63 0.77 -17.37
C GLU A 242 -4.53 1.48 -18.17
N ARG A 243 -3.44 1.89 -17.49
CA ARG A 243 -2.28 2.55 -18.12
C ARG A 243 -1.16 1.58 -18.53
N GLY A 244 -1.38 0.27 -18.40
CA GLY A 244 -0.41 -0.76 -18.75
C GLY A 244 0.85 -0.79 -17.86
N ILE A 245 0.82 -0.17 -16.68
CA ILE A 245 1.88 -0.27 -15.68
C ILE A 245 1.94 -1.70 -15.13
N ALA A 246 0.79 -2.36 -15.00
CA ALA A 246 0.67 -3.78 -14.67
C ALA A 246 0.04 -4.56 -15.83
N GLN A 247 0.68 -5.65 -16.26
CA GLN A 247 0.23 -6.50 -17.37
C GLN A 247 -0.15 -7.92 -16.93
N SER A 248 0.19 -8.29 -15.70
CA SER A 248 -0.26 -9.49 -15.01
C SER A 248 -0.34 -9.20 -13.52
N ILE A 249 -1.38 -9.66 -12.83
CA ILE A 249 -1.55 -9.47 -11.40
C ILE A 249 -1.54 -10.81 -10.69
N THR A 250 -0.79 -10.91 -9.61
CA THR A 250 -0.90 -11.99 -8.64
C THR A 250 -1.19 -11.38 -7.27
N ALA A 251 -2.25 -11.84 -6.59
CA ALA A 251 -2.69 -11.27 -5.32
C ALA A 251 -3.10 -12.35 -4.30
N THR A 252 -3.32 -11.95 -3.04
CA THR A 252 -4.06 -12.80 -2.08
C THR A 252 -5.55 -12.76 -2.39
N GLY A 253 -6.27 -13.82 -2.01
CA GLY A 253 -7.69 -13.91 -2.34
C GLY A 253 -8.54 -12.91 -1.54
N ALA A 254 -8.25 -12.73 -0.25
CA ALA A 254 -8.89 -11.70 0.58
C ALA A 254 -8.77 -10.30 -0.06
N LEU A 255 -7.58 -9.92 -0.54
CA LEU A 255 -7.37 -8.61 -1.20
C LEU A 255 -8.31 -8.43 -2.39
N MET A 256 -8.48 -9.48 -3.20
CA MET A 256 -9.41 -9.47 -4.33
C MET A 256 -10.88 -9.45 -3.90
N ALA A 257 -11.26 -10.21 -2.87
CA ALA A 257 -12.63 -10.22 -2.34
C ALA A 257 -13.04 -8.84 -1.79
N HIS A 258 -12.28 -8.29 -0.85
CA HIS A 258 -12.53 -6.95 -0.29
C HIS A 258 -12.42 -5.84 -1.35
N GLY A 259 -11.60 -6.05 -2.39
CA GLY A 259 -11.47 -5.13 -3.52
C GLY A 259 -12.72 -5.04 -4.41
N LEU A 260 -13.64 -6.00 -4.32
CA LEU A 260 -14.91 -5.96 -5.05
C LEU A 260 -15.90 -4.98 -4.42
N MET A 261 -15.90 -4.83 -3.09
CA MET A 261 -16.92 -4.07 -2.37
C MET A 261 -17.06 -2.63 -2.87
N PRO A 262 -15.98 -1.83 -3.01
CA PRO A 262 -16.10 -0.49 -3.54
C PRO A 262 -16.60 -0.45 -4.99
N GLY A 263 -16.25 -1.46 -5.79
CA GLY A 263 -16.74 -1.63 -7.16
C GLY A 263 -18.24 -1.93 -7.26
N LEU A 264 -18.84 -2.39 -6.17
CA LEU A 264 -20.30 -2.58 -6.02
C LEU A 264 -20.99 -1.35 -5.43
N GLY A 265 -20.25 -0.26 -5.16
CA GLY A 265 -20.76 0.94 -4.48
C GLY A 265 -20.87 0.81 -2.96
N LEU A 266 -20.34 -0.28 -2.39
CA LEU A 266 -20.30 -0.52 -0.95
C LEU A 266 -19.10 0.22 -0.33
N LYS A 267 -19.14 0.42 0.98
CA LYS A 267 -18.16 1.24 1.70
C LYS A 267 -17.51 0.48 2.83
N HIS A 268 -16.26 0.83 3.09
CA HIS A 268 -15.57 0.57 4.35
C HIS A 268 -15.65 1.83 5.22
N TYR A 269 -15.43 1.68 6.52
CA TYR A 269 -15.60 2.77 7.47
C TYR A 269 -14.39 2.91 8.40
N LYS A 270 -14.13 4.12 8.89
CA LYS A 270 -13.11 4.38 9.91
C LYS A 270 -13.48 3.64 11.20
N TYR A 271 -12.55 2.87 11.75
CA TYR A 271 -12.66 2.31 13.10
C TYR A 271 -12.42 3.40 14.16
N ASN A 272 -13.19 3.35 15.23
CA ASN A 272 -12.97 4.16 16.43
C ASN A 272 -12.25 3.31 17.49
N PRO A 273 -11.00 3.63 17.89
CA PRO A 273 -10.25 2.89 18.92
C PRO A 273 -10.93 2.80 20.30
N ALA A 274 -11.97 3.59 20.56
CA ALA A 274 -12.78 3.45 21.77
C ALA A 274 -13.77 2.26 21.72
N ASP A 275 -14.00 1.69 20.53
CA ASP A 275 -14.94 0.58 20.35
C ASP A 275 -14.30 -0.78 20.66
N ASN A 276 -15.09 -1.67 21.25
CA ASN A 276 -14.65 -3.02 21.63
C ASN A 276 -14.97 -4.03 20.52
N ASP A 277 -14.01 -4.87 20.15
CA ASP A 277 -14.14 -5.88 19.09
C ASP A 277 -15.33 -6.85 19.31
N LEU A 278 -15.70 -7.20 20.55
CA LEU A 278 -16.90 -8.00 20.84
C LEU A 278 -18.21 -7.26 20.52
N LYS A 279 -18.22 -5.94 20.69
CA LYS A 279 -19.38 -5.12 20.29
C LYS A 279 -19.46 -5.02 18.77
N LEU A 280 -18.32 -4.88 18.10
CA LEU A 280 -18.22 -4.87 16.63
C LEU A 280 -18.70 -6.21 16.04
N ALA A 281 -18.25 -7.33 16.58
CA ALA A 281 -18.70 -8.66 16.15
C ALA A 281 -20.22 -8.84 16.33
N LYS A 282 -20.78 -8.45 17.49
CA LYS A 282 -22.25 -8.47 17.71
C LYS A 282 -23.02 -7.53 16.76
N ALA A 283 -22.35 -6.53 16.20
CA ALA A 283 -22.89 -5.61 15.22
C ALA A 283 -22.79 -6.11 13.78
N GLY A 284 -22.06 -7.21 13.53
CA GLY A 284 -21.68 -7.63 12.18
C GLY A 284 -20.71 -6.65 11.52
N LEU A 285 -19.74 -6.12 12.28
CA LEU A 285 -18.68 -5.24 11.78
C LEU A 285 -17.32 -5.93 11.99
N ASN A 286 -16.68 -6.33 10.90
CA ASN A 286 -15.35 -6.93 10.93
C ASN A 286 -14.29 -5.85 10.91
N ARG A 287 -13.31 -5.94 11.81
CA ARG A 287 -12.22 -4.97 11.91
C ARG A 287 -10.96 -5.48 11.21
N VAL A 288 -10.40 -4.63 10.35
CA VAL A 288 -9.07 -4.81 9.78
C VAL A 288 -8.26 -3.58 10.18
N THR A 289 -7.44 -3.75 11.22
CA THR A 289 -6.68 -2.67 11.89
C THR A 289 -7.56 -1.45 12.22
N ASP A 290 -7.49 -0.39 11.42
CA ASP A 290 -8.20 0.88 11.61
C ASP A 290 -9.41 1.09 10.69
N THR A 291 -9.86 0.00 10.07
CA THR A 291 -10.97 -0.05 9.12
C THR A 291 -12.03 -1.06 9.58
N LEU A 292 -13.29 -0.73 9.32
CA LEU A 292 -14.45 -1.58 9.54
C LEU A 292 -15.12 -1.95 8.22
N GLU A 293 -15.42 -3.23 8.08
CA GLU A 293 -16.17 -3.80 6.97
C GLU A 293 -17.45 -4.45 7.49
N PRO A 294 -18.63 -3.94 7.10
CA PRO A 294 -19.89 -4.56 7.47
C PRO A 294 -20.05 -5.95 6.84
N GLU A 295 -20.51 -6.92 7.62
CA GLU A 295 -20.81 -8.27 7.14
C GLU A 295 -21.85 -8.25 6.01
N THR A 296 -22.76 -7.26 6.03
CA THR A 296 -23.74 -7.05 4.96
C THR A 296 -23.12 -6.75 3.60
N ASN A 297 -21.84 -6.36 3.54
CA ASN A 297 -21.14 -6.24 2.27
C ASN A 297 -20.90 -7.63 1.64
N PHE A 298 -20.63 -8.66 2.45
CA PHE A 298 -20.46 -10.03 1.96
C PHE A 298 -21.78 -10.63 1.47
N ASP A 299 -22.93 -10.26 2.04
CA ASP A 299 -24.24 -10.66 1.50
C ASP A 299 -24.40 -10.24 0.02
N HIS A 300 -23.94 -9.02 -0.34
CA HIS A 300 -23.98 -8.54 -1.71
C HIS A 300 -22.91 -9.20 -2.60
N LEU A 301 -21.74 -9.53 -2.03
CA LEU A 301 -20.72 -10.30 -2.74
C LEU A 301 -21.26 -11.69 -3.10
N ASP A 302 -21.94 -12.36 -2.17
CA ASP A 302 -22.54 -13.66 -2.40
C ASP A 302 -23.57 -13.61 -3.54
N GLU A 303 -24.38 -12.55 -3.62
CA GLU A 303 -25.28 -12.36 -4.78
C GLU A 303 -24.52 -12.32 -6.12
N VAL A 304 -23.42 -11.56 -6.18
CA VAL A 304 -22.56 -11.49 -7.38
C VAL A 304 -21.96 -12.85 -7.69
N MET A 305 -21.40 -13.52 -6.67
CA MET A 305 -20.77 -14.83 -6.79
C MET A 305 -21.78 -15.88 -7.25
N ASN A 306 -22.98 -15.93 -6.69
CA ASN A 306 -24.05 -16.80 -7.12
C ASN A 306 -24.39 -16.60 -8.61
N LYS A 307 -24.43 -15.36 -9.11
CA LYS A 307 -24.68 -15.11 -10.55
C LYS A 307 -23.55 -15.60 -11.44
N VAL A 308 -22.30 -15.56 -10.98
CA VAL A 308 -21.13 -16.02 -11.75
C VAL A 308 -21.00 -17.54 -11.67
N LEU A 309 -21.08 -18.13 -10.48
CA LEU A 309 -20.93 -19.57 -10.25
C LEU A 309 -22.03 -20.40 -10.92
N ASN A 310 -23.26 -19.87 -11.00
CA ASN A 310 -24.35 -20.52 -11.72
C ASN A 310 -24.14 -20.62 -13.24
N GLN A 311 -23.21 -19.85 -13.80
CA GLN A 311 -22.83 -19.95 -15.22
C GLN A 311 -21.78 -21.04 -15.47
N ILE A 312 -21.21 -21.64 -14.41
CA ILE A 312 -20.18 -22.66 -14.50
C ILE A 312 -20.84 -24.05 -14.40
N SER A 313 -20.63 -24.89 -15.41
CA SER A 313 -21.23 -26.24 -15.46
C SER A 313 -20.64 -27.21 -14.43
N GLY A 314 -19.37 -27.03 -14.06
CA GLY A 314 -18.65 -27.96 -13.18
C GLY A 314 -18.23 -29.27 -13.84
N GLU A 315 -18.46 -29.43 -15.15
CA GLU A 315 -18.04 -30.64 -15.90
C GLU A 315 -16.53 -30.66 -16.18
N LYS A 316 -15.91 -29.48 -16.24
CA LYS A 316 -14.47 -29.31 -16.40
C LYS A 316 -13.94 -28.46 -15.25
N PRO A 317 -12.70 -28.74 -14.77
CA PRO A 317 -12.04 -27.84 -13.85
C PRO A 317 -11.90 -26.44 -14.45
N ILE A 318 -12.00 -25.44 -13.59
CA ILE A 318 -11.66 -24.06 -13.89
C ILE A 318 -10.51 -23.63 -12.99
N ASN A 319 -10.04 -22.39 -13.09
CA ASN A 319 -8.98 -21.86 -12.25
C ASN A 319 -9.35 -20.47 -11.73
N PRO A 320 -8.64 -19.94 -10.71
CA PRO A 320 -8.91 -18.62 -10.16
C PRO A 320 -8.91 -17.53 -11.23
N SER A 321 -7.94 -17.50 -12.15
CA SER A 321 -7.90 -16.46 -13.18
C SER A 321 -9.11 -16.43 -14.12
N GLU A 322 -9.68 -17.58 -14.50
CA GLU A 322 -10.92 -17.63 -15.27
C GLU A 322 -12.14 -17.22 -14.42
N LEU A 323 -12.19 -17.57 -13.14
CA LEU A 323 -13.24 -17.09 -12.24
C LEU A 323 -13.21 -15.56 -12.11
N HIS A 324 -12.04 -14.97 -11.85
CA HIS A 324 -11.88 -13.51 -11.74
C HIS A 324 -12.25 -12.80 -13.04
N LYS A 325 -11.92 -13.39 -14.20
CA LYS A 325 -12.36 -12.89 -15.52
C LYS A 325 -13.88 -12.96 -15.68
N GLY A 326 -14.52 -14.01 -15.17
CA GLY A 326 -15.97 -14.15 -15.11
C GLY A 326 -16.62 -13.05 -14.25
N ILE A 327 -16.07 -12.78 -13.08
CA ILE A 327 -16.50 -11.68 -12.19
C ILE A 327 -16.33 -10.33 -12.89
N GLY A 328 -15.16 -10.06 -13.48
CA GLY A 328 -14.90 -8.82 -14.23
C GLY A 328 -15.88 -8.59 -15.38
N ARG A 329 -16.22 -9.66 -16.13
CA ARG A 329 -17.25 -9.62 -17.18
C ARG A 329 -18.63 -9.27 -16.62
N TYR A 330 -19.01 -9.87 -15.50
CA TYR A 330 -20.27 -9.58 -14.82
C TYR A 330 -20.32 -8.11 -14.35
N LEU A 331 -19.25 -7.63 -13.71
CA LEU A 331 -19.16 -6.24 -13.26
C LEU A 331 -19.26 -5.24 -14.40
N LYS A 332 -18.60 -5.50 -15.53
CA LYS A 332 -18.72 -4.66 -16.73
C LYS A 332 -20.17 -4.53 -17.20
N LYS A 333 -20.91 -5.64 -17.22
CA LYS A 333 -22.30 -5.69 -17.69
C LYS A 333 -23.26 -5.02 -16.71
N THR A 334 -23.10 -5.29 -15.41
CA THR A 334 -24.09 -4.93 -14.38
C THR A 334 -23.79 -3.58 -13.72
N TYR A 335 -22.51 -3.21 -13.58
CA TYR A 335 -22.05 -1.97 -12.95
C TYR A 335 -21.16 -1.15 -13.91
N PRO A 336 -21.68 -0.71 -15.06
CA PRO A 336 -20.88 -0.05 -16.09
C PRO A 336 -20.27 1.29 -15.64
N GLN A 337 -20.87 1.97 -14.65
CA GLN A 337 -20.39 3.25 -14.14
C GLN A 337 -19.34 3.14 -13.02
N GLN A 338 -19.18 1.94 -12.43
CA GLN A 338 -18.21 1.73 -11.35
C GLN A 338 -16.85 1.29 -11.90
N ARG A 339 -15.76 1.80 -11.34
CA ARG A 339 -14.41 1.26 -11.56
C ARG A 339 -14.12 0.20 -10.51
N ALA A 340 -13.53 -0.92 -10.92
CA ALA A 340 -13.21 -2.04 -10.04
C ALA A 340 -12.05 -2.85 -10.61
N ILE A 341 -11.21 -3.41 -9.73
CA ILE A 341 -9.98 -4.11 -10.14
C ILE A 341 -10.27 -5.22 -11.17
N MET A 342 -11.19 -6.13 -10.87
CA MET A 342 -11.51 -7.24 -11.78
C MET A 342 -12.19 -6.77 -13.08
N LYS A 343 -12.95 -5.67 -13.03
CA LYS A 343 -13.53 -5.07 -14.24
C LYS A 343 -12.43 -4.48 -15.12
N SER A 344 -11.57 -3.63 -14.57
CA SER A 344 -10.45 -3.03 -15.30
C SER A 344 -9.54 -4.12 -15.87
N ALA A 345 -9.25 -5.18 -15.10
CA ALA A 345 -8.47 -6.33 -15.53
C ALA A 345 -9.13 -7.08 -16.71
N PHE A 346 -10.44 -7.33 -16.63
CA PHE A 346 -11.20 -7.94 -17.72
C PHE A 346 -11.17 -7.09 -19.01
N GLU A 347 -11.35 -5.77 -18.88
CA GLU A 347 -11.39 -4.85 -20.02
C GLU A 347 -10.03 -4.69 -20.71
N HIS A 348 -8.95 -4.74 -19.94
CA HIS A 348 -7.57 -4.59 -20.43
C HIS A 348 -6.87 -5.94 -20.65
N LYS A 349 -7.60 -7.06 -20.53
CA LYS A 349 -7.09 -8.43 -20.72
C LYS A 349 -5.89 -8.76 -19.81
N VAL A 350 -5.88 -8.21 -18.60
CA VAL A 350 -4.86 -8.49 -17.59
C VAL A 350 -5.32 -9.70 -16.74
N PRO A 351 -4.56 -10.80 -16.68
CA PRO A 351 -4.90 -11.93 -15.84
C PRO A 351 -4.70 -11.60 -14.35
N VAL A 352 -5.59 -12.13 -13.51
CA VAL A 352 -5.54 -11.99 -12.05
C VAL A 352 -5.43 -13.38 -11.41
N PHE A 353 -4.23 -13.70 -10.94
CA PHE A 353 -3.90 -14.96 -10.28
C PHE A 353 -4.05 -14.83 -8.76
N VAL A 354 -4.59 -15.87 -8.13
CA VAL A 354 -4.64 -15.99 -6.66
C VAL A 354 -4.16 -17.39 -6.28
N PRO A 355 -2.88 -17.57 -5.94
CA PRO A 355 -2.30 -18.91 -5.75
C PRO A 355 -2.81 -19.64 -4.50
N ALA A 356 -3.24 -18.89 -3.48
CA ALA A 356 -3.88 -19.42 -2.28
C ALA A 356 -5.38 -19.09 -2.29
N PHE A 357 -6.10 -19.57 -3.32
CA PHE A 357 -7.50 -19.18 -3.56
C PHE A 357 -8.46 -19.58 -2.44
N VAL A 358 -8.27 -20.76 -1.85
CA VAL A 358 -9.12 -21.27 -0.76
C VAL A 358 -9.06 -20.42 0.51
N ASP A 359 -8.01 -19.61 0.67
CA ASP A 359 -7.85 -18.64 1.76
C ASP A 359 -8.48 -17.29 1.37
N SER A 360 -9.79 -17.31 1.09
CA SER A 360 -10.57 -16.12 0.76
C SER A 360 -12.07 -16.33 0.85
N GLU A 361 -12.81 -15.23 0.93
CA GLU A 361 -14.26 -15.18 0.87
C GLU A 361 -14.78 -15.73 -0.46
N LEU A 362 -14.09 -15.46 -1.58
CA LEU A 362 -14.41 -16.06 -2.89
C LEU A 362 -14.26 -17.58 -2.87
N GLY A 363 -13.25 -18.09 -2.14
CA GLY A 363 -13.05 -19.51 -1.90
C GLY A 363 -14.17 -20.13 -1.05
N ASN A 364 -14.62 -19.41 -0.02
CA ASN A 364 -15.74 -19.81 0.82
C ASN A 364 -17.04 -19.91 0.02
N ASP A 365 -17.33 -18.95 -0.86
CA ASP A 365 -18.53 -18.96 -1.72
C ASP A 365 -18.52 -20.14 -2.70
N VAL A 366 -17.36 -20.47 -3.27
CA VAL A 366 -17.20 -21.68 -4.10
C VAL A 366 -17.43 -22.95 -3.29
N PHE A 367 -16.96 -23.00 -2.05
CA PHE A 367 -17.19 -24.14 -1.16
C PHE A 367 -18.68 -24.32 -0.86
N VAL A 368 -19.37 -23.26 -0.45
CA VAL A 368 -20.81 -23.29 -0.14
C VAL A 368 -21.61 -23.67 -1.38
N SER A 369 -21.31 -23.05 -2.54
CA SER A 369 -21.95 -23.39 -3.82
C SER A 369 -21.75 -24.87 -4.18
N ASN A 370 -20.58 -25.44 -3.90
CA ASN A 370 -20.34 -26.86 -4.14
C ASN A 370 -21.15 -27.79 -3.23
N ILE A 371 -21.41 -27.40 -1.98
CA ILE A 371 -22.33 -28.14 -1.10
C ILE A 371 -23.75 -28.10 -1.68
N GLU A 372 -24.24 -26.93 -2.06
CA GLU A 372 -25.56 -26.76 -2.69
C GLU A 372 -25.68 -27.62 -3.96
N ARG A 373 -24.69 -27.53 -4.84
CA ARG A 373 -24.65 -28.30 -6.10
C ARG A 373 -24.76 -29.80 -5.87
N ARG A 374 -24.06 -30.33 -4.85
CA ARG A 374 -24.15 -31.75 -4.48
C ARG A 374 -25.55 -32.14 -4.01
N ILE A 375 -26.21 -31.28 -3.22
CA ILE A 375 -27.58 -31.51 -2.73
C ILE A 375 -28.56 -31.60 -3.90
N VAL A 376 -28.41 -30.74 -4.92
CA VAL A 376 -29.31 -30.69 -6.09
C VAL A 376 -28.84 -31.57 -7.27
N GLY A 377 -27.85 -32.43 -7.07
CA GLY A 377 -27.36 -33.37 -8.10
C GLY A 377 -26.58 -32.73 -9.26
N LYS A 378 -26.02 -31.53 -9.08
CA LYS A 378 -25.14 -30.87 -10.06
C LYS A 378 -23.66 -31.18 -9.81
N SER A 379 -22.87 -31.21 -10.89
CA SER A 379 -21.41 -31.39 -10.82
C SER A 379 -20.75 -30.25 -10.01
N PRO A 380 -19.82 -30.56 -9.09
CA PRO A 380 -19.12 -29.54 -8.33
C PRO A 380 -18.12 -28.79 -9.22
N ILE A 381 -17.86 -27.53 -8.88
CA ILE A 381 -16.82 -26.69 -9.45
C ILE A 381 -15.48 -27.09 -8.83
N VAL A 382 -14.54 -27.53 -9.67
CA VAL A 382 -13.16 -27.84 -9.25
C VAL A 382 -12.25 -26.67 -9.65
N MET A 383 -11.53 -26.12 -8.67
CA MET A 383 -10.50 -25.10 -8.87
C MET A 383 -9.14 -25.76 -9.04
N ASP A 384 -8.67 -25.86 -10.27
CA ASP A 384 -7.36 -26.41 -10.63
C ASP A 384 -6.32 -25.28 -10.72
N MET A 385 -5.43 -25.26 -9.74
CA MET A 385 -4.36 -24.27 -9.61
C MET A 385 -3.22 -24.50 -10.61
N GLU A 386 -3.05 -25.71 -11.14
CA GLU A 386 -1.98 -26.02 -12.09
C GLU A 386 -2.21 -25.33 -13.43
N ILE A 387 -3.47 -25.10 -13.82
CA ILE A 387 -3.79 -24.32 -15.03
C ILE A 387 -3.26 -22.89 -14.90
N ASP A 388 -3.37 -22.27 -13.72
CA ASP A 388 -2.80 -20.93 -13.48
C ASP A 388 -1.27 -20.96 -13.42
N SER A 389 -0.66 -22.01 -12.84
CA SER A 389 0.79 -22.23 -12.89
C SER A 389 1.31 -22.32 -14.32
N MET A 390 0.63 -23.08 -15.19
CA MET A 390 0.98 -23.21 -16.62
C MET A 390 0.85 -21.87 -17.35
N LYS A 391 -0.27 -21.15 -17.17
CA LYS A 391 -0.46 -19.81 -17.75
C LYS A 391 0.63 -18.83 -17.33
N LEU A 392 1.00 -18.83 -16.04
CA LEU A 392 2.06 -17.96 -15.54
C LEU A 392 3.43 -18.33 -16.12
N MET A 393 3.69 -19.63 -16.32
CA MET A 393 4.87 -20.09 -17.05
C MET A 393 4.86 -19.68 -18.53
N ASP A 394 3.72 -19.72 -19.22
CA ASP A 394 3.59 -19.22 -20.60
C ASP A 394 3.97 -17.73 -20.68
N ILE A 395 3.32 -16.91 -19.86
CA ILE A 395 3.57 -15.46 -19.83
C ILE A 395 5.05 -15.16 -19.53
N MET A 396 5.65 -15.83 -18.55
CA MET A 396 7.06 -15.63 -18.20
C MET A 396 8.01 -16.08 -19.31
N ALA A 397 7.69 -17.16 -20.03
CA ALA A 397 8.51 -17.65 -21.14
C ALA A 397 8.51 -16.69 -22.33
N GLU A 398 7.36 -16.07 -22.61
CA GLU A 398 7.15 -15.11 -23.69
C GLU A 398 7.73 -13.72 -23.36
N ALA A 399 7.82 -13.36 -22.07
CA ALA A 399 8.38 -12.08 -21.64
C ALA A 399 9.86 -11.93 -22.07
N GLU A 400 10.13 -10.92 -22.91
CA GLU A 400 11.49 -10.62 -23.35
C GLU A 400 12.31 -10.04 -22.18
N HIS A 401 11.80 -8.97 -21.56
CA HIS A 401 12.38 -8.36 -20.35
C HIS A 401 11.36 -8.38 -19.19
N PRO A 402 11.20 -9.50 -18.47
CA PRO A 402 10.26 -9.56 -17.36
C PRO A 402 10.68 -8.62 -16.22
N ALA A 403 9.70 -7.95 -15.63
CA ALA A 403 9.84 -7.03 -14.51
C ALA A 403 8.81 -7.32 -13.43
N ILE A 404 9.15 -7.06 -12.17
CA ILE A 404 8.25 -7.29 -11.04
C ILE A 404 8.09 -6.04 -10.19
N ILE A 405 6.84 -5.63 -9.97
CA ILE A 405 6.46 -4.59 -9.01
C ILE A 405 5.77 -5.30 -7.84
N SER A 406 6.33 -5.21 -6.64
CA SER A 406 5.82 -5.93 -5.47
C SER A 406 5.36 -4.99 -4.37
N ILE A 407 4.10 -5.13 -3.95
CA ILE A 407 3.53 -4.49 -2.78
C ILE A 407 3.40 -5.56 -1.68
N GLY A 408 4.23 -5.43 -0.65
CA GLY A 408 4.44 -6.44 0.38
C GLY A 408 5.20 -7.68 -0.14
N GLY A 409 4.82 -8.86 0.34
CA GLY A 409 5.51 -10.11 0.08
C GLY A 409 4.57 -11.32 -0.01
N GLY A 410 4.82 -12.34 0.80
CA GLY A 410 3.99 -13.53 0.92
C GLY A 410 3.86 -14.36 -0.35
N VAL A 411 2.76 -15.11 -0.42
CA VAL A 411 2.44 -16.02 -1.53
C VAL A 411 2.45 -15.32 -2.90
N PRO A 412 1.88 -14.11 -3.09
CA PRO A 412 1.81 -13.49 -4.41
C PRO A 412 3.20 -13.19 -5.01
N ARG A 413 4.10 -12.60 -4.20
CA ARG A 413 5.47 -12.31 -4.63
C ARG A 413 6.22 -13.60 -4.92
N ASN A 414 6.18 -14.56 -4.00
CA ASN A 414 6.93 -15.80 -4.17
C ASN A 414 6.40 -16.63 -5.34
N ASN A 415 5.10 -16.70 -5.57
CA ASN A 415 4.51 -17.46 -6.68
C ASN A 415 5.04 -17.00 -8.04
N VAL A 416 5.06 -15.69 -8.30
CA VAL A 416 5.61 -15.11 -9.55
C VAL A 416 7.12 -15.33 -9.64
N GLN A 417 7.84 -15.11 -8.55
CA GLN A 417 9.30 -15.31 -8.53
C GLN A 417 9.71 -16.78 -8.68
N ASN A 418 8.89 -17.72 -8.22
CA ASN A 418 9.17 -19.15 -8.25
C ASN A 418 9.04 -19.76 -9.65
N VAL A 419 8.47 -19.04 -10.62
CA VAL A 419 8.35 -19.50 -12.01
C VAL A 419 9.71 -19.81 -12.63
N ALA A 420 10.73 -19.00 -12.36
CA ALA A 420 12.09 -19.24 -12.89
C ALA A 420 12.69 -20.56 -12.36
N PRO A 421 12.76 -20.82 -11.03
CA PRO A 421 13.11 -22.13 -10.50
C PRO A 421 12.24 -23.28 -11.01
N LEU A 422 10.93 -23.06 -11.14
CA LEU A 422 10.00 -24.07 -11.65
C LEU A 422 10.33 -24.46 -13.09
N MET A 423 10.65 -23.49 -13.96
CA MET A 423 11.08 -23.76 -15.33
C MET A 423 12.41 -24.51 -15.41
N GLU A 424 13.37 -24.22 -14.51
CA GLU A 424 14.59 -25.01 -14.40
C GLU A 424 14.27 -26.47 -14.05
N ILE A 425 13.44 -26.68 -13.02
CA ILE A 425 13.00 -28.01 -12.59
C ILE A 425 12.28 -28.74 -13.72
N TYR A 426 11.34 -28.08 -14.39
CA TYR A 426 10.57 -28.58 -15.53
C TYR A 426 11.50 -29.07 -16.65
N ASN A 427 12.44 -28.23 -17.10
CA ASN A 427 13.37 -28.57 -18.16
C ASN A 427 14.36 -29.68 -17.77
N ASN A 428 14.84 -29.67 -16.53
CA ASN A 428 15.83 -30.64 -16.07
C ASN A 428 15.20 -32.02 -15.86
N ARG A 429 14.06 -32.10 -15.17
CA ARG A 429 13.41 -33.37 -14.83
C ARG A 429 12.75 -34.02 -16.06
N LEU A 430 12.25 -33.23 -17.00
CA LEU A 430 11.58 -33.73 -18.21
C LEU A 430 12.49 -33.74 -19.45
N GLY A 431 13.77 -33.38 -19.31
CA GLY A 431 14.68 -33.18 -20.44
C GLY A 431 14.85 -34.40 -21.36
N SER A 432 14.74 -35.63 -20.84
CA SER A 432 14.76 -36.85 -21.66
C SER A 432 13.53 -36.95 -22.57
N LEU A 433 12.35 -36.52 -22.09
CA LEU A 433 11.13 -36.46 -22.88
C LEU A 433 11.21 -35.35 -23.93
N PHE A 434 11.79 -34.19 -23.57
CA PHE A 434 11.96 -33.07 -24.49
C PHE A 434 12.98 -33.31 -25.61
N LYS A 435 13.81 -34.36 -25.54
CA LYS A 435 14.59 -34.80 -26.72
C LYS A 435 13.69 -35.25 -27.87
N LYS A 436 12.54 -35.85 -27.55
CA LYS A 436 11.53 -36.27 -28.53
C LYS A 436 10.50 -35.17 -28.82
N HIS A 437 10.35 -34.24 -27.87
CA HIS A 437 9.39 -33.13 -27.91
C HIS A 437 10.07 -31.78 -27.60
N PRO A 438 11.00 -31.31 -28.45
CA PRO A 438 11.76 -30.08 -28.19
C PRO A 438 10.88 -28.84 -28.08
N GLU A 439 9.70 -28.85 -28.71
CA GLU A 439 8.68 -27.79 -28.66
C GLU A 439 8.10 -27.57 -27.25
N LEU A 440 8.17 -28.56 -26.37
CA LEU A 440 7.67 -28.45 -25.00
C LEU A 440 8.68 -27.78 -24.06
N LYS A 441 9.93 -27.62 -24.48
CA LYS A 441 10.97 -26.98 -23.66
C LYS A 441 10.70 -25.48 -23.55
N ARG A 442 10.84 -24.92 -22.33
CA ARG A 442 10.58 -23.50 -22.07
C ARG A 442 11.87 -22.73 -21.75
N PRO A 443 12.07 -21.51 -22.26
CA PRO A 443 13.22 -20.70 -21.87
C PRO A 443 13.11 -20.28 -20.40
N VAL A 444 14.20 -20.42 -19.64
CA VAL A 444 14.28 -19.89 -18.27
C VAL A 444 14.59 -18.40 -18.36
N LYS A 445 13.67 -17.56 -17.87
CA LYS A 445 13.82 -16.10 -17.85
C LYS A 445 14.09 -15.62 -16.42
N LYS A 446 14.80 -14.50 -16.31
CA LYS A 446 15.09 -13.83 -15.04
C LYS A 446 14.56 -12.41 -15.08
N PHE A 447 14.08 -11.90 -13.96
CA PHE A 447 13.60 -10.52 -13.88
C PHE A 447 14.75 -9.55 -14.16
N ARG A 448 14.59 -8.70 -15.18
CA ARG A 448 15.53 -7.63 -15.55
C ARG A 448 15.31 -6.37 -14.70
N TYR A 449 14.09 -6.15 -14.24
CA TYR A 449 13.74 -5.03 -13.38
C TYR A 449 12.95 -5.49 -12.16
N GLY A 450 13.08 -4.80 -11.04
CA GLY A 450 12.25 -5.06 -9.86
C GLY A 450 12.10 -3.84 -8.96
N CYS A 451 10.89 -3.55 -8.50
CA CYS A 451 10.63 -2.52 -7.50
C CYS A 451 9.75 -3.10 -6.40
N ARG A 452 10.28 -3.19 -5.18
CA ARG A 452 9.60 -3.75 -4.02
C ARG A 452 9.31 -2.66 -2.98
N ILE A 453 8.08 -2.57 -2.52
CA ILE A 453 7.66 -1.77 -1.38
C ILE A 453 7.18 -2.72 -0.28
N CYS A 454 7.98 -2.87 0.78
CA CYS A 454 7.68 -3.82 1.86
C CYS A 454 8.43 -3.41 3.14
N PRO A 455 7.74 -3.23 4.27
CA PRO A 455 8.37 -2.81 5.52
C PRO A 455 9.22 -3.93 6.17
N ASP A 456 8.99 -5.18 5.77
CA ASP A 456 9.54 -6.35 6.45
C ASP A 456 11.07 -6.44 6.36
N LYS A 457 11.68 -6.71 7.51
CA LYS A 457 13.13 -6.77 7.68
C LYS A 457 13.69 -8.14 7.29
N PRO A 458 14.83 -8.21 6.57
CA PRO A 458 15.43 -9.48 6.16
C PRO A 458 15.79 -10.42 7.32
N HIS A 459 16.20 -9.90 8.48
CA HIS A 459 16.68 -10.70 9.61
C HIS A 459 15.60 -11.55 10.29
N ILE A 460 14.31 -11.33 9.99
CA ILE A 460 13.22 -12.17 10.50
C ILE A 460 13.17 -13.51 9.74
N GLY A 461 13.77 -13.60 8.55
CA GLY A 461 13.95 -14.86 7.83
C GLY A 461 12.72 -15.38 7.08
N HIS A 462 11.63 -14.61 7.00
CA HIS A 462 10.47 -14.97 6.18
C HIS A 462 10.56 -14.37 4.76
N LEU A 463 9.91 -15.02 3.79
CA LEU A 463 10.00 -14.69 2.36
C LEU A 463 9.63 -13.24 2.02
N SER A 464 8.73 -12.62 2.76
CA SER A 464 8.37 -11.21 2.52
C SER A 464 9.54 -10.26 2.68
N GLY A 465 10.48 -10.53 3.61
CA GLY A 465 11.68 -9.73 3.88
C GLY A 465 12.84 -9.96 2.91
N CYS A 466 12.81 -11.07 2.16
CA CYS A 466 13.88 -11.52 1.24
C CYS A 466 14.26 -10.44 0.21
N THR A 467 15.55 -10.17 0.05
CA THR A 467 16.03 -9.13 -0.87
C THR A 467 16.08 -9.58 -2.32
N TYR A 468 16.14 -8.66 -3.28
CA TYR A 468 16.43 -9.04 -4.67
C TYR A 468 17.83 -9.64 -4.84
N GLN A 469 18.80 -9.24 -4.02
CA GLN A 469 20.14 -9.83 -3.99
C GLN A 469 20.08 -11.31 -3.57
N GLU A 470 19.33 -11.65 -2.51
CA GLU A 470 19.13 -13.04 -2.10
C GLU A 470 18.47 -13.86 -3.22
N ASN A 471 17.48 -13.28 -3.91
CA ASN A 471 16.80 -13.92 -5.04
C ASN A 471 17.72 -14.22 -6.25
N MET A 472 18.89 -13.56 -6.37
CA MET A 472 19.89 -13.92 -7.39
C MET A 472 20.48 -15.31 -7.15
N SER A 473 20.64 -15.74 -5.90
CA SER A 473 21.12 -17.10 -5.57
C SER A 473 20.18 -18.19 -6.09
N TRP A 474 18.88 -17.86 -6.15
CA TRP A 474 17.81 -18.69 -6.71
C TRP A 474 17.64 -18.50 -8.21
N ARG A 475 18.54 -17.74 -8.86
CA ARG A 475 18.54 -17.45 -10.30
C ARG A 475 17.24 -16.77 -10.77
N LYS A 476 16.51 -16.10 -9.88
CA LYS A 476 15.26 -15.39 -10.17
C LYS A 476 15.49 -14.03 -10.84
N MET A 477 16.59 -13.36 -10.48
CA MET A 477 16.91 -11.99 -10.93
C MET A 477 18.15 -12.00 -11.85
N ASP A 478 18.14 -11.14 -12.86
CA ASP A 478 19.30 -10.90 -13.73
C ASP A 478 20.37 -10.09 -12.97
N PRO A 479 21.63 -10.55 -12.87
CA PRO A 479 22.70 -9.78 -12.21
C PRO A 479 22.95 -8.39 -12.81
N ASN A 480 22.62 -8.18 -14.08
CA ASN A 480 22.77 -6.88 -14.76
C ASN A 480 21.46 -6.06 -14.76
N GLY A 481 20.44 -6.52 -14.03
CA GLY A 481 19.16 -5.85 -13.91
C GLY A 481 19.18 -4.66 -12.96
N MET A 482 18.08 -3.89 -12.94
CA MET A 482 17.89 -2.75 -12.07
C MET A 482 16.82 -3.05 -11.02
N PHE A 483 17.21 -3.03 -9.74
CA PHE A 483 16.35 -3.44 -8.63
C PHE A 483 16.31 -2.39 -7.54
N ALA A 484 15.10 -2.02 -7.12
CA ALA A 484 14.84 -1.09 -6.02
C ALA A 484 14.10 -1.76 -4.87
N GLU A 485 14.55 -1.49 -3.64
CA GLU A 485 13.92 -1.95 -2.41
C GLU A 485 13.57 -0.76 -1.52
N ILE A 486 12.29 -0.61 -1.24
CA ILE A 486 11.70 0.46 -0.45
C ILE A 486 11.13 -0.16 0.82
N GLN A 487 11.77 0.14 1.96
CA GLN A 487 11.39 -0.36 3.27
C GLN A 487 10.39 0.59 3.94
N ALA A 488 9.14 0.55 3.50
CA ALA A 488 8.07 1.39 4.04
C ALA A 488 6.69 0.75 3.93
N ASP A 489 5.72 1.30 4.67
CA ASP A 489 4.31 1.12 4.41
C ASP A 489 3.98 1.58 2.98
N ALA A 490 3.41 0.67 2.20
CA ALA A 490 3.03 0.95 0.81
C ALA A 490 1.97 2.06 0.72
N THR A 491 1.07 2.19 1.68
CA THR A 491 0.03 3.22 1.66
C THR A 491 0.59 4.63 1.67
N ILE A 492 1.82 4.82 2.20
CA ILE A 492 2.50 6.12 2.28
C ILE A 492 3.30 6.43 1.01
N VAL A 493 3.97 5.45 0.43
CA VAL A 493 4.94 5.69 -0.67
C VAL A 493 4.35 5.41 -2.05
N TRP A 494 3.60 4.31 -2.17
CA TRP A 494 3.17 3.76 -3.44
C TRP A 494 2.39 4.76 -4.30
N PRO A 495 1.44 5.55 -3.77
CA PRO A 495 0.67 6.46 -4.61
C PRO A 495 1.52 7.55 -5.28
N PHE A 496 2.59 8.02 -4.62
CA PHE A 496 3.52 8.98 -5.23
C PHE A 496 4.33 8.36 -6.36
N LEU A 497 4.80 7.12 -6.21
CA LEU A 497 5.50 6.42 -7.30
C LEU A 497 4.59 6.23 -8.51
N ILE A 498 3.34 5.80 -8.31
CA ILE A 498 2.40 5.63 -9.42
C ILE A 498 2.07 6.96 -10.08
N LYS A 499 1.82 8.02 -9.28
CA LYS A 499 1.56 9.34 -9.83
C LYS A 499 2.75 9.89 -10.63
N TYR A 500 3.98 9.67 -10.16
CA TYR A 500 5.18 10.05 -10.91
C TYR A 500 5.23 9.40 -12.31
N ILE A 501 4.87 8.11 -12.40
CA ILE A 501 4.79 7.39 -13.67
C ILE A 501 3.63 7.90 -14.54
N MET A 502 2.45 8.13 -13.96
CA MET A 502 1.29 8.71 -14.67
C MET A 502 1.64 10.06 -15.29
N ASP A 503 2.27 10.96 -14.52
CA ASP A 503 2.67 12.29 -14.98
C ASP A 503 3.75 12.23 -16.08
N TRP A 504 4.59 11.19 -16.09
CA TRP A 504 5.52 10.94 -17.18
C TRP A 504 4.78 10.47 -18.46
N GLN A 505 3.83 9.54 -18.35
CA GLN A 505 3.03 9.08 -19.48
C GLN A 505 2.21 10.22 -20.09
N ASP A 506 1.50 11.00 -19.26
CA ASP A 506 0.67 12.12 -19.69
C ASP A 506 1.48 13.22 -20.41
N ARG A 507 2.77 13.39 -20.06
CA ARG A 507 3.67 14.33 -20.76
C ARG A 507 4.19 13.80 -22.08
N LYS A 508 4.25 12.47 -22.27
CA LYS A 508 4.68 11.84 -23.52
C LYS A 508 3.56 11.81 -24.55
N GLU A 509 2.30 11.79 -24.11
CA GLU A 509 1.10 11.79 -24.95
C GLU A 509 0.68 13.19 -25.45
N ARG A 510 1.17 14.25 -24.80
CA ARG A 510 1.06 15.64 -25.25
C ARG A 510 2.16 15.97 -26.25
#